data_AF-A0A959UUU5-F1
#
_entry.id   AF-A0A959UUU5-F1
#
_cell.length_a   1.000
_cell.length_b   1.000
_cell.length_c   1.000
_cell.angle_alpha   90.00
_cell.angle_beta   90.00
_cell.angle_gamma   90.00
#
_symmetry.space_group_name_H-M   'P 1'
#
loop_
_entity.id
_entity.type
_entity.pdbx_description
1 polymer ?
#
loop_
_entity_poly.entity_id
_entity_poly.type
_entity_poly.pdbx_seq_one_letter_code
_entity_poly.pdbx_strand_id
1 'polypeptide(L)' 'MPYALHAGTVDVADDGDWVVNGDTLHSGNKRVGIGTAAPDTTLHVVGGFKYQDGTQADKRILTSDADGNASWQVPD' A
#
# COMPACT_ATOMS: atom_id res chain seq x y z
N MET A 1 25.18 -10.99 -32.30
CA MET A 1 25.35 -10.07 -31.16
C MET A 1 24.02 -9.98 -30.42
N PRO A 2 23.74 -10.78 -29.38
CA PRO A 2 22.46 -10.66 -28.66
C PRO A 2 22.56 -9.56 -27.60
N TYR A 3 21.80 -8.49 -27.78
CA TYR A 3 21.73 -7.31 -26.92
C TYR A 3 20.46 -7.31 -26.07
N ALA A 4 20.32 -8.29 -25.17
CA ALA A 4 19.22 -8.26 -24.21
C ALA A 4 19.68 -8.78 -22.85
N LEU A 5 20.42 -7.93 -22.12
CA LEU A 5 20.49 -8.05 -20.67
C LEU A 5 20.30 -6.66 -20.06
N HIS A 6 19.06 -6.33 -19.73
CA HIS A 6 18.76 -5.36 -18.67
C HIS A 6 17.37 -5.51 -18.03
N ALA A 7 16.69 -6.64 -18.21
CA ALA A 7 15.53 -6.97 -17.36
C ALA A 7 16.01 -7.69 -16.09
N GLY A 8 16.90 -7.05 -15.35
CA GLY A 8 17.32 -7.46 -14.02
C GLY A 8 17.25 -6.22 -13.17
N THR A 9 16.07 -6.02 -12.57
CA THR A 9 15.73 -5.04 -11.52
C THR A 9 16.53 -3.75 -11.52
N VAL A 10 15.84 -2.64 -11.82
CA VAL A 10 16.18 -1.32 -11.26
C VAL A 10 16.71 -1.54 -9.85
N ASP A 11 17.92 -1.08 -9.53
CA ASP A 11 18.15 -0.36 -8.28
C ASP A 11 19.38 0.53 -8.40
N VAL A 12 19.08 1.83 -8.46
CA VAL A 12 19.94 2.92 -8.04
C VAL A 12 20.23 2.64 -6.57
N ALA A 13 21.46 2.20 -6.25
CA ALA A 13 22.01 1.97 -4.91
C ALA A 13 20.98 1.67 -3.79
N ASP A 14 20.85 0.41 -3.37
CA ASP A 14 20.05 -0.03 -2.21
C ASP A 14 20.11 0.98 -1.06
N ASP A 15 19.16 1.92 -1.01
CA ASP A 15 19.05 2.93 0.04
C ASP A 15 18.15 2.43 1.19
N GLY A 16 17.58 1.23 1.04
CA GLY A 16 16.83 0.50 2.05
C GLY A 16 15.38 0.95 2.19
N ASP A 17 14.89 1.85 1.31
CA ASP A 17 13.54 2.38 1.42
C ASP A 17 12.46 1.32 1.15
N TRP A 18 12.69 0.45 0.16
CA TRP A 18 11.81 -0.68 -0.16
C TRP A 18 12.56 -2.01 -0.04
N VAL A 19 12.10 -2.86 0.88
CA VAL A 19 12.71 -4.15 1.17
C VAL A 19 11.82 -5.27 0.65
N VAL A 20 12.41 -6.16 -0.15
CA VAL A 20 11.78 -7.42 -0.56
C VAL A 20 12.28 -8.54 0.34
N ASN A 21 11.35 -9.23 1.03
CA ASN A 21 11.66 -10.39 1.87
C ASN A 21 10.69 -11.53 1.55
N GLY A 22 11.19 -12.56 0.85
CA GLY A 22 10.35 -13.61 0.28
C GLY A 22 9.32 -13.00 -0.68
N ASP A 23 8.04 -13.23 -0.40
CA ASP A 23 6.91 -12.73 -1.20
C ASP A 23 6.39 -11.35 -0.73
N THR A 24 7.07 -10.71 0.23
CA THR A 24 6.64 -9.41 0.78
C THR A 24 7.49 -8.26 0.25
N LEU A 25 6.83 -7.16 -0.10
CA LEU A 25 7.44 -5.85 -0.36
C LEU A 25 6.97 -4.89 0.74
N HIS A 26 7.89 -4.30 1.49
CA HIS A 26 7.55 -3.38 2.58
C HIS A 26 8.57 -2.24 2.70
N SER A 27 8.18 -1.15 3.37
CA SER A 27 9.11 -0.06 3.65
C SER A 27 10.12 -0.47 4.72
N GLY A 28 11.41 -0.25 4.47
CA GLY A 28 12.46 -0.44 5.49
C GLY A 28 12.31 0.50 6.69
N ASN A 29 11.67 1.67 6.48
CA ASN A 29 11.40 2.68 7.50
C ASN A 29 10.09 2.43 8.28
N LYS A 30 9.44 1.28 8.09
CA LYS A 30 8.22 0.82 8.79
C LYS A 30 6.98 1.69 8.61
N ARG A 31 7.02 2.74 7.77
CA ARG A 31 5.89 3.63 7.49
C ARG A 31 5.81 3.92 6.00
N VAL A 32 4.59 4.05 5.48
CA VAL A 32 4.32 4.41 4.10
C VAL A 32 3.50 5.70 4.08
N GLY A 33 4.08 6.75 3.48
CA GLY A 33 3.39 8.01 3.21
C GLY A 33 2.97 8.10 1.74
N ILE A 34 1.71 8.44 1.48
CA ILE A 34 1.21 8.78 0.14
C ILE A 34 0.73 10.22 0.18
N GLY A 35 1.37 11.10 -0.59
CA GLY A 35 1.10 12.55 -0.55
C GLY A 35 1.66 13.27 0.68
N THR A 36 2.49 12.61 1.49
CA THR A 36 3.21 13.20 2.63
C THR A 36 4.62 12.59 2.76
N ALA A 37 5.60 13.41 3.13
CA ALA A 37 6.95 12.96 3.45
C ALA A 37 7.15 12.69 4.95
N ALA A 38 6.18 13.04 5.80
CA ALA A 38 6.23 12.88 7.24
C ALA A 38 5.01 12.09 7.75
N PRO A 39 4.95 10.77 7.51
CA PRO A 39 3.87 9.93 7.99
C PRO A 39 3.91 9.82 9.53
N ASP A 40 2.77 10.09 10.17
CA ASP A 40 2.56 9.96 11.62
C ASP A 40 2.06 8.57 12.06
N THR A 41 1.61 7.75 11.11
CA THR A 41 1.09 6.39 11.30
C THR A 41 1.76 5.42 10.32
N THR A 42 1.52 4.12 10.47
CA THR A 42 2.10 3.09 9.59
C THR A 42 1.73 3.29 8.12
N LEU A 43 0.49 3.71 7.85
CA LEU A 43 0.03 4.12 6.52
C LEU A 43 -0.65 5.49 6.65
N HIS A 44 -0.03 6.53 6.07
CA HIS A 44 -0.58 7.88 6.06
C HIS A 44 -0.86 8.28 4.61
N VAL A 45 -2.13 8.54 4.27
CA VAL A 45 -2.54 9.00 2.94
C VAL A 45 -3.10 10.42 3.05
N VAL A 46 -2.42 11.39 2.44
CA VAL A 46 -2.95 12.74 2.21
C VAL A 46 -3.58 12.76 0.83
N GLY A 47 -4.90 12.55 0.78
CA GLY A 47 -5.65 12.50 -0.47
C GLY A 47 -6.83 11.53 -0.40
N GLY A 48 -7.33 11.11 -1.57
CA GLY A 48 -8.39 10.11 -1.67
C GLY A 48 -7.86 8.69 -1.47
N PHE A 49 -8.68 7.85 -0.84
CA PHE A 49 -8.45 6.41 -0.70
C PHE A 49 -9.61 5.63 -1.31
N LYS A 50 -9.32 4.63 -2.14
CA LYS A 50 -10.32 3.73 -2.74
C LYS A 50 -10.01 2.29 -2.35
N TYR A 51 -10.89 1.70 -1.53
CA TYR A 51 -10.81 0.29 -1.15
C TYR A 51 -11.80 -0.56 -1.96
N GLN A 52 -11.28 -1.56 -2.68
CA GLN A 52 -12.06 -2.48 -3.51
C GLN A 52 -11.94 -3.93 -3.02
N ASP A 53 -12.92 -4.37 -2.24
CA ASP A 53 -13.17 -5.72 -1.74
C ASP A 53 -14.31 -6.47 -2.46
N GLY A 54 -14.98 -5.85 -3.43
CA GLY A 54 -16.12 -6.42 -4.16
C GLY A 54 -17.50 -6.11 -3.57
N THR A 55 -17.58 -5.49 -2.40
CA THR A 55 -18.82 -5.10 -1.72
C THR A 55 -19.11 -3.59 -1.79
N GLN A 56 -18.35 -2.84 -2.59
CA GLN A 56 -18.54 -1.40 -2.82
C GLN A 56 -19.93 -1.15 -3.43
N ALA A 57 -20.64 -0.12 -2.95
CA ALA A 57 -21.84 0.40 -3.61
C ALA A 57 -22.09 1.85 -3.19
N ASP A 58 -22.96 2.55 -3.93
CA ASP A 58 -23.40 3.89 -3.55
C ASP A 58 -23.95 3.90 -2.11
N LYS A 59 -23.60 4.94 -1.35
CA LYS A 59 -24.04 5.16 0.05
C LYS A 59 -23.61 4.10 1.08
N ARG A 60 -22.66 3.22 0.76
CA ARG A 60 -22.06 2.35 1.79
C ARG A 60 -21.01 3.07 2.64
N ILE A 61 -20.82 2.59 3.85
CA ILE A 61 -19.81 3.07 4.79
C ILE A 61 -18.73 2.01 4.99
N LEU A 62 -17.48 2.45 5.16
CA LEU A 62 -16.38 1.56 5.51
C LEU A 62 -16.42 1.33 7.02
N THR A 63 -16.54 0.08 7.45
CA THR A 63 -16.63 -0.30 8.87
C THR A 63 -15.56 -1.32 9.21
N SER A 64 -15.11 -1.32 10.47
CA SER A 64 -14.20 -2.33 11.02
C SER A 64 -14.98 -3.46 11.73
N ASP A 65 -14.53 -4.70 11.59
CA ASP A 65 -14.96 -5.81 12.44
C ASP A 65 -14.12 -5.92 13.74
N ALA A 66 -14.34 -6.98 14.52
CA ALA A 66 -13.64 -7.22 15.79
C ALA A 66 -12.14 -7.52 15.61
N ASP A 67 -11.74 -7.99 14.44
CA ASP A 67 -10.34 -8.29 14.08
C ASP A 67 -9.66 -7.09 13.40
N GLY A 68 -10.40 -5.99 13.17
CA GLY A 68 -9.91 -4.77 12.56
C GLY A 68 -9.91 -4.80 11.02
N ASN A 69 -10.55 -5.77 10.38
CA ASN A 69 -10.68 -5.79 8.93
C ASN A 69 -11.70 -4.73 8.48
N ALA A 70 -11.35 -4.02 7.42
CA ALA A 70 -12.25 -3.06 6.80
C ALA A 70 -13.14 -3.76 5.76
N SER A 71 -14.44 -3.44 5.75
CA SER A 71 -15.37 -3.85 4.68
C SER A 71 -16.46 -2.81 4.45
N TRP A 72 -17.06 -2.81 3.27
CA TRP A 72 -18.17 -1.90 2.97
C TRP A 72 -19.51 -2.47 3.45
N GLN A 73 -20.18 -1.77 4.37
CA GLN A 73 -21.48 -2.19 4.92
C GLN A 73 -22.59 -1.20 4.55
N VAL A 74 -23.83 -1.69 4.57
CA VAL A 74 -25.03 -0.83 4.46
C VAL A 74 -25.14 -0.04 5.77
N PRO A 75 -25.38 1.28 5.74
CA PRO A 75 -25.63 2.04 6.95
C PRO A 75 -26.92 1.57 7.64
N ASP A 76 -26.90 1.49 8.98
CA ASP A 76 -28.09 1.22 9.81
C ASP A 76 -29.06 2.41 9.87
#